data_AF-A0A7G3A361-F1
#
_entry.id   AF-A0A7G3A361-F1
#
_cell.length_a   1.000
_cell.length_b   1.000
_cell.length_c   1.000
_cell.angle_alpha   90.00
_cell.angle_beta   90.00
_cell.angle_gamma   90.00
#
_symmetry.space_group_name_H-M   'P 1'
#
loop_
_entity.id
_entity.type
_entity.pdbx_description
1 polymer ?
#
loop_
_entity_poly.entity_id
_entity_poly.type
_entity_poly.pdbx_seq_one_letter_code
_entity_poly.pdbx_strand_id
1 'polypeptide(L)'
;MIAMMLEFTLDNWAHHPCVKGRPAIERDVRENRAIFATAGSGEDSVAPVDCPLPAVLTRANGDRVSVIILQAQWSADRSGYVFGAVDQNGKPYVATSRETLILKQPTPEWTANLEMSR
;
A
#
# COMPACT_ATOMS: atom_id res chain seq x y z
N MET A 1 -11.61 -20.27 -7.32
CA MET A 1 -10.45 -20.07 -6.42
C MET A 1 -10.72 -18.77 -5.68
N ILE A 2 -11.13 -18.85 -4.41
CA ILE A 2 -11.33 -17.64 -3.61
C ILE A 2 -9.92 -17.20 -3.24
N ALA A 3 -9.42 -16.12 -3.86
CA ALA A 3 -8.22 -15.47 -3.37
C ALA A 3 -8.51 -15.08 -1.91
N MET A 4 -7.80 -15.69 -0.96
CA MET A 4 -7.84 -15.27 0.44
C MET A 4 -7.48 -13.79 0.43
N MET A 5 -8.48 -12.93 0.65
CA MET A 5 -8.30 -11.49 0.78
C MET A 5 -7.48 -11.30 2.05
N LEU A 6 -6.25 -10.78 1.92
CA LEU A 6 -5.36 -10.60 3.06
C LEU A 6 -5.86 -9.39 3.85
N GLU A 7 -6.76 -9.65 4.79
CA GLU A 7 -7.13 -8.70 5.82
C GLU A 7 -5.91 -8.45 6.72
N PHE A 8 -5.74 -7.21 7.19
CA PHE A 8 -4.72 -6.90 8.19
C PHE A 8 -5.35 -6.42 9.50
N THR A 9 -4.58 -6.54 10.59
CA THR A 9 -4.89 -6.06 11.93
C THR A 9 -3.68 -5.29 12.45
N LEU A 10 -3.85 -4.66 13.62
CA LEU A 10 -2.75 -4.00 14.34
C LEU A 10 -1.58 -4.96 14.64
N ASP A 11 -1.85 -6.25 14.77
CA ASP A 11 -0.87 -7.25 15.19
C ASP A 11 -0.20 -7.98 14.01
N ASN A 12 -0.78 -7.95 12.82
CA ASN A 12 -0.30 -8.75 11.68
C ASN A 12 0.18 -7.93 10.47
N TRP A 13 -0.05 -6.61 10.43
CA TRP A 13 0.23 -5.76 9.26
C TRP A 13 1.68 -5.89 8.76
N ALA A 14 2.64 -6.02 9.68
CA ALA A 14 4.07 -6.10 9.38
C ALA A 14 4.45 -7.37 8.62
N HIS A 15 3.63 -8.42 8.73
CA HIS A 15 3.82 -9.70 8.05
C HIS A 15 3.12 -9.76 6.69
N HIS A 16 2.41 -8.70 6.29
CA HIS A 16 1.68 -8.72 5.04
C HIS A 16 2.64 -8.87 3.84
N PRO A 17 2.37 -9.82 2.93
CA PRO A 17 3.15 -9.98 1.72
C PRO A 17 3.22 -8.68 0.92
N CYS A 18 4.42 -8.34 0.46
CA CYS A 18 4.70 -7.13 -0.31
C CYS A 18 5.83 -7.35 -1.31
N VAL A 19 6.02 -6.39 -2.21
CA VAL A 19 7.17 -6.32 -3.10
C VAL A 19 8.25 -5.46 -2.43
N LYS A 20 9.50 -5.93 -2.44
CA LYS A 20 10.65 -5.26 -1.82
C LYS A 20 11.80 -5.16 -2.81
N GLY A 21 12.41 -3.97 -2.91
CA GLY A 21 13.65 -3.75 -3.67
C GLY A 21 13.56 -3.95 -5.18
N ARG A 22 12.36 -4.08 -5.76
CA ARG A 22 12.15 -4.22 -7.20
C ARG A 22 10.78 -3.70 -7.62
N PRO A 23 10.55 -3.39 -8.90
CA PRO A 23 9.21 -3.13 -9.40
C PRO A 23 8.33 -4.37 -9.28
N ALA A 24 7.04 -4.15 -9.10
CA ALA A 24 6.06 -5.22 -9.12
C ALA A 24 5.83 -5.73 -10.55
N ILE A 25 5.60 -7.03 -10.65
CA ILE A 25 5.22 -7.72 -11.89
C ILE A 25 3.78 -8.25 -11.76
N GLU A 26 3.17 -8.66 -12.87
CA GLU A 26 1.80 -9.18 -12.88
C GLU A 26 1.57 -10.37 -11.94
N ARG A 27 2.62 -11.16 -11.66
CA ARG A 27 2.54 -12.25 -10.69
C ARG A 27 2.32 -11.71 -9.27
N ASP A 28 2.99 -10.64 -8.88
CA ASP A 28 2.84 -10.06 -7.55
C ASP A 28 1.43 -9.55 -7.30
N VAL A 29 0.81 -8.98 -8.34
CA VAL A 29 -0.59 -8.53 -8.29
C VAL A 29 -1.53 -9.71 -8.10
N ARG A 30 -1.32 -10.80 -8.84
CA ARG A 30 -2.10 -12.04 -8.71
C ARG A 30 -1.93 -12.72 -7.34
N GLU A 31 -0.77 -12.54 -6.71
CA GLU A 31 -0.43 -13.09 -5.40
C GLU A 31 -0.76 -12.13 -4.23
N ASN A 32 -1.46 -11.01 -4.48
CA ASN A 32 -1.81 -9.99 -3.47
C ASN A 32 -0.58 -9.39 -2.74
N ARG A 33 0.58 -9.36 -3.41
CA ARG A 33 1.81 -8.72 -2.92
C ARG A 33 1.99 -7.30 -3.45
N ALA A 34 1.17 -6.92 -4.43
CA ALA A 34 1.19 -5.67 -5.16
C ALA A 34 -0.23 -5.34 -5.62
N ILE A 35 -0.48 -4.08 -5.96
CA ILE A 35 -1.79 -3.63 -6.47
C ILE A 35 -1.78 -3.40 -7.97
N PHE A 36 -0.63 -3.01 -8.51
CA PHE A 36 -0.44 -2.75 -9.93
C PHE A 36 0.96 -3.16 -10.36
N ALA A 37 1.11 -3.47 -11.65
CA ALA A 37 2.39 -3.65 -12.32
C ALA A 37 2.44 -2.69 -13.52
N THR A 38 3.55 -1.99 -13.68
CA THR A 38 3.73 -1.02 -14.77
C THR A 38 4.71 -1.61 -15.78
N ALA A 39 4.26 -1.73 -17.03
CA ALA A 39 5.12 -2.20 -18.12
C ALA A 39 6.31 -1.24 -18.32
N GLY A 40 7.51 -1.80 -18.46
CA GLY A 40 8.73 -1.02 -18.66
C GLY A 40 9.33 -0.38 -17.40
N SER A 41 8.78 -0.63 -16.20
CA SER A 41 9.43 -0.25 -14.94
C SER A 41 10.74 -1.04 -14.75
N GLY A 42 11.82 -0.33 -14.44
CA GLY A 42 13.12 -0.89 -14.08
C GLY A 42 13.47 -0.62 -12.62
N GLU A 43 14.64 -1.07 -12.16
CA GLU A 43 15.09 -0.89 -10.77
C GLU A 43 15.07 0.58 -10.32
N ASP A 44 15.37 1.50 -11.24
CA ASP A 44 15.33 2.94 -10.95
C ASP A 44 13.93 3.43 -10.58
N SER A 45 12.86 2.72 -10.93
CA SER A 45 11.49 3.13 -10.58
C SER A 45 11.10 2.76 -9.15
N VAL A 46 11.93 2.01 -8.43
CA VAL A 46 11.63 1.59 -7.05
C VAL A 46 11.78 2.79 -6.11
N ALA A 47 10.76 3.03 -5.27
CA ALA A 47 10.86 4.04 -4.23
C ALA A 47 11.72 3.52 -3.06
N PRO A 48 12.51 4.38 -2.39
CA PRO A 48 13.38 3.98 -1.29
C PRO A 48 12.58 3.82 0.03
N VAL A 49 11.60 2.92 0.04
CA VAL A 49 10.77 2.63 1.21
C VAL A 49 10.64 1.12 1.42
N ASP A 50 10.70 0.69 2.67
CA ASP A 50 10.69 -0.72 3.04
C ASP A 50 9.27 -1.19 3.37
N CYS A 51 8.58 -1.76 2.38
CA CYS A 51 7.24 -2.32 2.57
C CYS A 51 7.26 -3.62 3.43
N PRO A 52 6.14 -3.97 4.11
CA PRO A 52 4.92 -3.19 4.21
C PRO A 52 5.07 -2.00 5.16
N LEU A 53 4.33 -0.91 4.92
CA LEU A 53 4.31 0.26 5.82
C LEU A 53 2.87 0.67 6.14
N PRO A 54 2.54 0.99 7.40
CA PRO A 54 1.25 1.57 7.73
C PRO A 54 1.18 2.98 7.14
N ALA A 55 0.00 3.37 6.66
CA ALA A 55 -0.24 4.71 6.16
C ALA A 55 -1.69 5.13 6.38
N VAL A 56 -1.92 6.44 6.39
CA VAL A 56 -3.27 7.01 6.33
C VAL A 56 -3.46 7.62 4.95
N LEU A 57 -4.46 7.14 4.23
CA LEU A 57 -4.86 7.63 2.92
C LEU A 57 -6.01 8.62 3.07
N THR A 58 -5.87 9.81 2.49
CA THR A 58 -6.96 10.78 2.33
C THR A 58 -7.61 10.59 0.97
N ARG A 59 -8.88 10.18 0.97
CA ARG A 59 -9.70 9.98 -0.24
C ARG A 59 -10.15 11.34 -0.79
N ALA A 60 -10.62 11.34 -2.05
CA ALA A 60 -11.05 12.56 -2.74
C ALA A 60 -12.20 13.30 -2.05
N ASN A 61 -13.04 12.60 -1.27
CA ASN A 61 -14.12 13.20 -0.49
C ASN A 61 -13.65 13.76 0.87
N GLY A 62 -12.35 13.68 1.17
CA GLY A 62 -11.75 14.09 2.44
C GLY A 62 -11.73 12.99 3.51
N ASP A 63 -12.39 11.84 3.27
CA ASP A 63 -12.37 10.73 4.22
C ASP A 63 -10.97 10.17 4.37
N ARG A 64 -10.62 9.77 5.58
CA ARG A 64 -9.33 9.19 5.91
C ARG A 64 -9.52 7.71 6.21
N VAL A 65 -8.65 6.88 5.66
CA VAL A 65 -8.68 5.42 5.87
C VAL A 65 -7.28 4.91 6.15
N SER A 66 -7.18 3.98 7.09
CA SER A 66 -5.94 3.28 7.36
C SER A 66 -5.69 2.20 6.34
N VAL A 67 -4.48 2.22 5.80
CA VAL A 67 -4.01 1.28 4.78
C VAL A 67 -2.63 0.76 5.16
N ILE A 68 -2.23 -0.31 4.48
CA ILE A 68 -0.85 -0.76 4.41
C ILE A 68 -0.33 -0.60 2.98
N ILE A 69 0.86 -0.04 2.84
CA ILE A 69 1.55 0.11 1.56
C ILE A 69 2.26 -1.21 1.27
N LEU A 70 1.93 -1.85 0.16
CA LEU A 70 2.51 -3.12 -0.28
C LEU A 70 3.57 -2.94 -1.37
N GLN A 71 3.55 -1.78 -2.01
CA GLN A 71 4.52 -1.40 -3.02
C GLN A 71 4.61 0.11 -3.14
N ALA A 72 5.77 0.58 -3.55
CA ALA A 72 6.02 1.98 -3.80
C ALA A 72 6.96 2.14 -4.98
N GLN A 73 6.61 3.03 -5.90
CA GLN A 73 7.40 3.35 -7.08
C GLN A 73 7.46 4.86 -7.26
N TRP A 74 8.50 5.35 -7.92
CA TRP A 74 8.49 6.70 -8.47
C TRP A 74 7.39 6.86 -9.51
N SER A 75 6.76 8.02 -9.54
CA SER A 75 5.96 8.44 -10.68
C SER A 75 6.84 8.53 -11.94
N ALA A 76 6.23 8.37 -13.12
CA ALA A 76 6.96 8.39 -14.40
C ALA A 76 7.75 9.70 -14.62
N ASP A 77 7.22 10.81 -14.12
CA ASP A 77 7.84 12.15 -14.16
C ASP A 77 8.76 12.45 -12.97
N ARG A 78 8.97 11.49 -12.05
CA ARG A 78 9.77 11.63 -10.82
C ARG A 78 9.31 12.72 -9.86
N SER A 79 8.09 13.25 -10.00
CA SER A 79 7.56 14.31 -9.15
C SER A 79 7.10 13.82 -7.77
N GLY A 80 6.95 12.50 -7.59
CA GLY A 80 6.62 11.90 -6.30
C GLY A 80 6.55 10.39 -6.36
N TYR A 81 5.88 9.80 -5.37
CA TYR A 81 5.69 8.35 -5.29
C TYR A 81 4.26 7.97 -5.64
N VAL A 82 4.13 6.79 -6.25
CA VAL A 82 2.88 6.06 -6.45
C VAL A 82 2.94 4.81 -5.59
N PHE A 83 1.92 4.65 -4.76
CA PHE A 83 1.78 3.55 -3.82
C PHE A 83 0.67 2.62 -4.26
N GLY A 84 0.92 1.32 -4.09
CA GLY A 84 -0.15 0.32 -4.03
C GLY A 84 -0.40 0.00 -2.56
N ALA A 85 -1.63 0.23 -2.12
CA ALA A 85 -2.07 0.02 -0.75
C ALA A 85 -3.28 -0.91 -0.68
N VAL A 86 -3.51 -1.52 0.47
CA VAL A 86 -4.78 -2.16 0.81
C VAL A 86 -5.31 -1.61 2.13
N ASP A 87 -6.63 -1.50 2.27
CA ASP A 87 -7.26 -1.25 3.58
C ASP A 87 -7.41 -2.54 4.39
N GLN A 88 -8.01 -2.41 5.57
CA GLN A 88 -8.17 -3.50 6.53
C GLN A 88 -8.94 -4.71 5.95
N ASN A 89 -9.87 -4.47 5.03
CA ASN A 89 -10.66 -5.51 4.38
C ASN A 89 -9.97 -6.03 3.11
N GLY A 90 -8.74 -5.63 2.82
CA GLY A 90 -8.01 -6.00 1.62
C GLY A 90 -8.47 -5.26 0.36
N LYS A 91 -9.25 -4.18 0.48
CA LYS A 91 -9.65 -3.39 -0.69
C LYS A 91 -8.43 -2.64 -1.25
N PRO A 92 -8.15 -2.75 -2.56
CA PRO A 92 -6.96 -2.15 -3.15
C PRO A 92 -7.12 -0.64 -3.39
N TYR A 93 -6.00 0.06 -3.25
CA TYR A 93 -5.84 1.49 -3.50
C TYR A 93 -4.58 1.75 -4.32
N VAL A 94 -4.67 2.69 -5.26
CA VAL A 94 -3.52 3.34 -5.88
C VAL A 94 -3.57 4.80 -5.49
N ALA A 95 -2.51 5.30 -4.86
CA ALA A 95 -2.47 6.64 -4.31
C ALA A 95 -1.09 7.27 -4.46
N THR A 96 -1.04 8.59 -4.39
CA THR A 96 0.21 9.34 -4.47
C THR A 96 0.73 9.76 -3.10
N SER A 97 1.98 10.21 -3.04
CA SER A 97 2.56 10.84 -1.85
C SER A 97 1.90 12.14 -1.41
N ARG A 98 1.01 12.73 -2.22
CA ARG A 98 0.21 13.89 -1.81
C ARG A 98 -1.02 13.49 -0.99
N GLU A 99 -1.52 12.28 -1.19
CA GLU A 99 -2.74 11.76 -0.57
C GLU A 99 -2.42 10.82 0.60
N THR A 100 -1.16 10.43 0.76
CA THR A 100 -0.74 9.34 1.64
C THR A 100 0.24 9.84 2.70
N LEU A 101 -0.13 9.72 3.97
CA LEU A 101 0.76 9.89 5.09
C LEU A 101 1.39 8.53 5.46
N ILE A 102 2.65 8.31 5.07
CA ILE A 102 3.39 7.10 5.42
C ILE A 102 3.87 7.17 6.87
N LEU A 103 3.72 6.07 7.59
CA LEU A 103 4.13 5.92 8.97
C LEU A 103 5.20 4.82 9.08
N LYS A 104 6.10 4.94 10.07
CA LYS A 104 7.10 3.89 10.35
C LYS A 104 6.52 2.73 11.17
N GLN A 105 5.44 3.00 11.90
CA GLN A 105 4.74 2.07 12.78
C GLN A 105 3.30 2.56 12.96
N PRO A 106 2.36 1.71 13.41
CA PRO A 106 1.01 2.13 13.74
C PRO A 106 1.03 3.30 14.73
N THR A 107 0.20 4.29 14.47
CA THR A 107 -0.01 5.46 15.34
C THR A 107 -1.46 5.49 15.82
N PRO A 108 -1.79 6.26 16.88
CA PRO A 108 -3.19 6.44 17.28
C PRO A 108 -4.09 6.93 16.14
N GLU A 109 -3.56 7.78 15.26
CA GLU A 109 -4.28 8.25 14.08
C GLU A 109 -4.55 7.11 13.09
N TRP A 110 -3.58 6.23 12.86
CA TRP A 110 -3.80 5.03 12.05
C TRP A 110 -4.82 4.10 12.71
N THR A 111 -4.73 3.84 14.02
CA THR A 111 -5.71 3.01 14.72
C THR A 111 -7.12 3.60 14.68
N ALA A 112 -7.25 4.93 14.79
CA ALA A 112 -8.55 5.61 14.75
C ALA A 112 -9.23 5.57 13.38
N ASN A 113 -8.49 5.34 12.30
CA ASN A 113 -9.00 5.24 10.93
C ASN A 113 -9.05 3.79 10.43
N LEU A 114 -8.86 2.80 11.31
CA LEU A 114 -9.22 1.42 11.03
C LEU A 114 -10.74 1.31 10.91
N GLU A 115 -11.21 0.49 9.98
CA GLU A 115 -12.64 0.22 9.90
C GLU A 115 -13.01 -0.63 11.11
N MET A 116 -13.74 -0.05 12.06
CA MET A 116 -14.26 -0.82 13.19
C MET A 116 -15.19 -1.89 12.63
N SER A 117 -14.79 -3.15 12.71
CA SER A 117 -15.62 -4.30 12.39
C SER A 117 -16.95 -4.14 13.15
N ARG A 118 -18.05 -3.97 12.41
CA ARG A 118 -19.40 -3.98 12.98
C ARG A 118 -19.80 -5.39 13.39
#